data_AF-A0A442J175-F1
#
_entry.id   AF-A0A442J175-F1
#
_cell.length_a   1.000
_cell.length_b   1.000
_cell.length_c   1.000
_cell.angle_alpha   90.00
_cell.angle_beta   90.00
_cell.angle_gamma   90.00
#
_symmetry.space_group_name_H-M   'P 1'
#
loop_
_entity.id
_entity.type
_entity.pdbx_description
1 polymer ?
#
loop_
_entity_poly.entity_id
_entity_poly.type
_entity_poly.pdbx_seq_one_letter_code
_entity_poly.pdbx_strand_id
1 'polypeptide(L)'
;MNQTEERREVTEQRQKPSAIRKLFRRFLFYKYCMALKEPLIITEGKTDPVYLREAVKSRAKFQPALGALGKDGFKHAVRYFNYGGLAHEVMDLGGGTGDLRSIPLDYLRNLKPSKGKHKPFAHKPMKYPVIILLDNDGGLGDVASTVKANFGISINKTSTDDFYNIMENLYIVKTPENGSNDTCIEDLFPNKWRNYKVNGKQLNTASKIDPSKDLSKEAFAKSVIKANADKIDFSGFDPLLERIYKAIQHHAAKP
;
A
#
# COMPACT_ATOMS: atom_id res chain seq x y z
N MET A 1 -23.11 5.34 -9.64
CA MET A 1 -22.97 5.14 -11.09
C MET A 1 -22.44 3.75 -11.31
N ASN A 2 -23.29 2.85 -11.78
CA ASN A 2 -22.83 1.59 -12.38
C ASN A 2 -22.27 1.93 -13.77
N GLN A 3 -21.28 1.18 -14.25
CA GLN A 3 -20.59 1.37 -15.54
C GLN A 3 -21.54 1.46 -16.77
N THR A 4 -22.82 1.16 -16.61
CA THR A 4 -23.82 1.11 -17.67
C THR A 4 -24.13 2.45 -18.35
N GLU A 5 -23.76 3.61 -17.75
CA GLU A 5 -24.08 4.93 -18.33
C GLU A 5 -22.89 5.65 -19.00
N GLU A 6 -21.63 5.34 -18.65
CA GLU A 6 -20.47 6.07 -19.16
C GLU A 6 -19.73 5.25 -20.24
N ARG A 7 -20.01 5.55 -21.52
CA ARG A 7 -19.52 4.81 -22.70
C ARG A 7 -18.05 5.06 -23.09
N ARG A 8 -17.36 5.96 -22.39
CA ARG A 8 -15.95 6.31 -22.70
C ARG A 8 -15.01 5.26 -22.14
N GLU A 9 -13.91 4.96 -22.83
CA GLU A 9 -12.90 4.04 -22.32
C GLU A 9 -12.29 4.53 -21.00
N VAL A 10 -11.88 3.60 -20.12
CA VAL A 10 -11.28 3.92 -18.82
C VAL A 10 -10.08 4.87 -18.96
N THR A 11 -9.24 4.66 -19.97
CA THR A 11 -8.09 5.51 -20.27
C THR A 11 -8.51 6.95 -20.60
N GLU A 12 -9.58 7.12 -21.38
CA GLU A 12 -10.10 8.43 -21.73
C GLU A 12 -10.73 9.13 -20.52
N GLN A 13 -11.47 8.38 -19.70
CA GLN A 13 -12.03 8.89 -18.44
C GLN A 13 -10.95 9.37 -17.47
N ARG A 14 -9.77 8.70 -17.47
CA ARG A 14 -8.60 9.09 -16.67
C ARG A 14 -7.95 10.38 -17.16
N GLN A 15 -7.75 10.48 -18.48
CA GLN A 15 -7.11 11.65 -19.09
C GLN A 15 -8.02 12.89 -19.07
N LYS A 16 -9.33 12.71 -19.29
CA LYS A 16 -10.34 13.78 -19.32
C LYS A 16 -11.51 13.45 -18.39
N PRO A 17 -11.31 13.53 -17.06
CA PRO A 17 -12.35 13.18 -16.11
C PRO A 17 -13.48 14.22 -16.11
N SER A 18 -14.72 13.73 -16.08
CA SER A 18 -15.92 14.57 -15.96
C SER A 18 -15.94 15.31 -14.61
N ALA A 19 -16.74 16.38 -14.50
CA ALA A 19 -16.90 17.09 -13.24
C ALA A 19 -17.41 16.16 -12.11
N ILE A 20 -18.32 15.24 -12.44
CA ILE A 20 -18.85 14.22 -11.52
C ILE A 20 -17.74 13.26 -11.08
N ARG A 21 -16.92 12.72 -12.01
CA ARG A 21 -15.80 11.84 -11.67
C ARG A 21 -14.77 12.55 -10.79
N LYS A 22 -14.47 13.83 -11.08
CA LYS A 22 -13.57 14.66 -10.24
C LYS A 22 -14.13 14.84 -8.82
N LEU A 23 -15.43 15.17 -8.70
CA LEU A 23 -16.09 15.33 -7.40
C LEU A 23 -16.11 14.01 -6.63
N PHE A 24 -16.41 12.90 -7.29
CA PHE A 24 -16.45 11.59 -6.67
C PHE A 24 -15.06 11.14 -6.21
N ARG A 25 -14.02 11.29 -7.04
CA ARG A 25 -12.62 11.04 -6.63
C ARG A 25 -12.25 11.88 -5.41
N ARG A 26 -12.59 13.17 -5.41
CA ARG A 26 -12.35 14.07 -4.27
C ARG A 26 -13.07 13.61 -3.01
N PHE A 27 -14.31 13.14 -3.12
CA PHE A 27 -15.05 12.55 -1.99
C PHE A 27 -14.38 11.25 -1.49
N LEU A 28 -13.96 10.35 -2.38
CA LEU A 28 -13.27 9.12 -2.01
C LEU A 28 -11.93 9.41 -1.33
N PHE A 29 -11.15 10.38 -1.84
CA PHE A 29 -9.92 10.83 -1.20
C PHE A 29 -10.19 11.34 0.22
N TYR A 30 -11.22 12.18 0.40
CA TYR A 30 -11.58 12.65 1.75
C TYR A 30 -11.95 11.48 2.67
N LYS A 31 -12.78 10.55 2.22
CA LYS A 31 -13.22 9.38 3.00
C LYS A 31 -12.07 8.43 3.35
N TYR A 32 -11.17 8.16 2.41
CA TYR A 32 -10.14 7.13 2.56
C TYR A 32 -8.79 7.68 3.02
N CYS A 33 -8.50 8.97 2.87
CA CYS A 33 -7.20 9.53 3.23
C CYS A 33 -7.29 10.59 4.34
N MET A 34 -8.42 11.30 4.50
CA MET A 34 -8.53 12.39 5.47
C MET A 34 -9.38 12.03 6.70
N ALA A 35 -10.54 11.41 6.51
CA ALA A 35 -11.50 11.07 7.56
C ALA A 35 -11.45 9.58 7.94
N LEU A 36 -10.23 9.08 8.12
CA LEU A 36 -9.94 7.71 8.54
C LEU A 36 -10.44 7.43 9.96
N LYS A 37 -10.80 6.17 10.22
CA LYS A 37 -11.14 5.66 11.56
C LYS A 37 -10.04 4.79 12.17
N GLU A 38 -9.03 4.46 11.38
CA GLU A 38 -7.88 3.61 11.72
C GLU A 38 -6.77 3.87 10.68
N PRO A 39 -5.50 3.55 10.97
CA PRO A 39 -4.41 3.66 10.00
C PRO A 39 -4.72 2.88 8.72
N LEU A 40 -4.41 3.46 7.56
CA LEU A 40 -4.59 2.81 6.26
C LEU A 40 -3.23 2.48 5.64
N ILE A 41 -3.02 1.23 5.28
CA ILE A 41 -1.85 0.76 4.52
C ILE A 41 -2.30 0.55 3.06
N ILE A 42 -1.56 1.16 2.14
CA ILE A 42 -1.74 1.03 0.69
C ILE A 42 -0.46 0.38 0.15
N THR A 43 -0.58 -0.80 -0.44
CA THR A 43 0.55 -1.59 -0.95
C THR A 43 0.71 -1.43 -2.46
N GLU A 44 1.77 -1.96 -3.05
CA GLU A 44 1.89 -1.98 -4.51
C GLU A 44 0.96 -3.03 -5.13
N GLY A 45 0.95 -4.24 -4.56
CA GLY A 45 0.16 -5.37 -5.04
C GLY A 45 -1.07 -5.65 -4.18
N LYS A 46 -2.05 -6.32 -4.78
CA LYS A 46 -3.24 -6.84 -4.07
C LYS A 46 -2.95 -8.06 -3.18
N THR A 47 -1.76 -8.65 -3.30
CA THR A 47 -1.31 -9.84 -2.58
C THR A 47 -0.69 -9.50 -1.23
N ASP A 48 0.00 -8.38 -1.15
CA ASP A 48 0.75 -7.92 0.02
C ASP A 48 -0.13 -7.79 1.27
N PRO A 49 -1.40 -7.31 1.19
CA PRO A 49 -2.30 -7.33 2.33
C PRO A 49 -2.54 -8.72 2.92
N VAL A 50 -2.44 -9.80 2.13
CA VAL A 50 -2.56 -11.18 2.65
C VAL A 50 -1.34 -11.51 3.49
N TYR A 51 -0.13 -11.21 3.00
CA TYR A 51 1.12 -11.45 3.73
C TYR A 51 1.16 -10.68 5.04
N LEU A 52 0.86 -9.38 4.99
CA LEU A 52 0.89 -8.49 6.15
C LEU A 52 -0.14 -8.88 7.21
N ARG A 53 -1.31 -9.38 6.80
CA ARG A 53 -2.32 -9.87 7.76
C ARG A 53 -1.81 -11.08 8.54
N GLU A 54 -1.27 -12.08 7.86
CA GLU A 54 -0.75 -13.27 8.53
C GLU A 54 0.50 -12.95 9.37
N ALA A 55 1.38 -12.07 8.88
CA ALA A 55 2.53 -11.59 9.64
C ALA A 55 2.09 -10.87 10.93
N VAL A 56 1.22 -9.86 10.86
CA VAL A 56 0.74 -9.14 12.04
C VAL A 56 0.04 -10.08 13.05
N LYS A 57 -0.70 -11.08 12.56
CA LYS A 57 -1.33 -12.08 13.42
C LYS A 57 -0.30 -12.96 14.15
N SER A 58 0.75 -13.37 13.45
CA SER A 58 1.84 -14.20 14.01
C SER A 58 2.75 -13.44 14.97
N ARG A 59 3.03 -12.16 14.68
CA ARG A 59 4.02 -11.36 15.42
C ARG A 59 3.39 -10.63 16.63
N ALA A 60 3.39 -11.31 17.78
CA ALA A 60 2.89 -10.75 19.05
C ALA A 60 3.57 -9.43 19.48
N LYS A 61 4.83 -9.21 19.07
CA LYS A 61 5.60 -7.99 19.36
C LYS A 61 4.89 -6.69 18.97
N PHE A 62 4.06 -6.72 17.92
CA PHE A 62 3.38 -5.53 17.40
C PHE A 62 1.94 -5.36 17.91
N GLN A 63 1.54 -6.16 18.91
CA GLN A 63 0.21 -6.06 19.53
C GLN A 63 0.27 -5.15 20.77
N PRO A 64 -0.76 -4.31 21.01
CA PRO A 64 -2.01 -4.18 20.26
C PRO A 64 -1.93 -3.20 19.06
N ALA A 65 -0.77 -2.60 18.80
CA ALA A 65 -0.64 -1.46 17.90
C ALA A 65 -1.03 -1.76 16.43
N LEU A 66 -0.70 -2.95 15.92
CA LEU A 66 -1.08 -3.39 14.56
C LEU A 66 -2.29 -4.34 14.55
N GLY A 67 -2.62 -4.92 15.70
CA GLY A 67 -3.76 -5.80 15.91
C GLY A 67 -3.66 -6.51 17.25
N ALA A 68 -4.72 -7.17 17.67
CA ALA A 68 -4.76 -7.96 18.90
C ALA A 68 -5.78 -9.08 18.78
N LEU A 69 -5.63 -10.12 19.61
CA LEU A 69 -6.65 -11.14 19.77
C LEU A 69 -7.89 -10.54 20.46
N GLY A 70 -9.04 -10.58 19.78
CA GLY A 70 -10.35 -10.24 20.33
C GLY A 70 -11.18 -11.47 20.64
N LYS A 71 -12.43 -11.25 21.09
CA LYS A 71 -13.37 -12.34 21.43
C LYS A 71 -13.69 -13.25 20.23
N ASP A 72 -13.83 -12.65 19.04
CA ASP A 72 -14.20 -13.36 17.80
C ASP A 72 -12.98 -13.70 16.93
N GLY A 73 -11.79 -13.71 17.52
CA GLY A 73 -10.52 -13.94 16.82
C GLY A 73 -9.68 -12.68 16.63
N PHE A 74 -8.68 -12.76 15.76
CA PHE A 74 -7.69 -11.69 15.60
C PHE A 74 -8.30 -10.47 14.92
N LYS A 75 -8.25 -9.31 15.59
CA LYS A 75 -8.71 -8.02 15.07
C LYS A 75 -7.51 -7.15 14.72
N HIS A 76 -7.36 -6.83 13.43
CA HIS A 76 -6.37 -5.86 12.99
C HIS A 76 -6.73 -4.46 13.48
N ALA A 77 -5.73 -3.69 13.91
CA ALA A 77 -5.86 -2.29 14.26
C ALA A 77 -5.55 -1.35 13.07
N VAL A 78 -5.11 -1.93 11.95
CA VAL A 78 -4.84 -1.24 10.68
C VAL A 78 -5.73 -1.80 9.58
N ARG A 79 -6.12 -0.92 8.65
CA ARG A 79 -6.84 -1.29 7.44
C ARG A 79 -5.87 -1.39 6.27
N TYR A 80 -6.10 -2.37 5.40
CA TYR A 80 -5.41 -2.47 4.12
C TYR A 80 -6.34 -2.00 3.01
N PHE A 81 -5.80 -1.24 2.04
CA PHE A 81 -6.58 -0.77 0.90
C PHE A 81 -7.14 -1.95 0.11
N ASN A 82 -8.43 -1.85 -0.26
CA ASN A 82 -9.09 -2.88 -1.05
C ASN A 82 -8.97 -2.51 -2.53
N TYR A 83 -8.23 -3.34 -3.28
CA TYR A 83 -8.07 -3.20 -4.73
C TYR A 83 -9.31 -3.65 -5.53
N GLY A 84 -10.34 -4.16 -4.84
CA GLY A 84 -11.63 -4.48 -5.43
C GLY A 84 -12.59 -3.29 -5.48
N GLY A 85 -13.32 -3.17 -6.59
CA GLY A 85 -14.48 -2.29 -6.74
C GLY A 85 -14.17 -0.87 -7.23
N LEU A 86 -15.21 -0.04 -7.26
CA LEU A 86 -15.22 1.27 -7.92
C LEU A 86 -14.20 2.27 -7.33
N ALA A 87 -13.85 2.15 -6.05
CA ALA A 87 -12.95 3.11 -5.40
C ALA A 87 -11.52 3.04 -5.97
N HIS A 88 -11.02 1.83 -6.23
CA HIS A 88 -9.75 1.59 -6.88
C HIS A 88 -9.72 2.16 -8.31
N GLU A 89 -10.79 1.91 -9.07
CA GLU A 89 -10.94 2.40 -10.45
C GLU A 89 -10.99 3.93 -10.54
N VAL A 90 -11.65 4.60 -9.58
CA VAL A 90 -11.81 6.07 -9.57
C VAL A 90 -10.59 6.78 -8.99
N MET A 91 -9.88 6.15 -8.05
CA MET A 91 -8.64 6.67 -7.46
C MET A 91 -7.41 6.38 -8.32
N ASP A 92 -7.57 5.65 -9.43
CA ASP A 92 -6.47 5.24 -10.33
C ASP A 92 -5.34 4.54 -9.57
N LEU A 93 -5.71 3.70 -8.61
CA LEU A 93 -4.81 2.77 -7.95
C LEU A 93 -5.09 1.45 -8.65
N GLY A 94 -4.13 0.77 -9.29
CA GLY A 94 -4.40 -0.56 -9.85
C GLY A 94 -3.49 -1.16 -10.93
N GLY A 95 -2.47 -0.44 -11.36
CA GLY A 95 -1.54 -0.83 -12.43
C GLY A 95 -0.08 -0.94 -11.99
N GLY A 96 0.22 -1.00 -10.69
CA GLY A 96 1.58 -1.10 -10.14
C GLY A 96 2.07 0.19 -9.45
N THR A 97 3.37 0.28 -9.19
CA THR A 97 4.05 1.41 -8.52
C THR A 97 3.76 2.78 -9.14
N GLY A 98 3.64 2.85 -10.47
CA GLY A 98 3.35 4.10 -11.20
C GLY A 98 2.00 4.75 -10.83
N ASP A 99 1.06 3.98 -10.31
CA ASP A 99 -0.26 4.47 -9.88
C ASP A 99 -0.23 5.05 -8.45
N LEU A 100 0.67 4.58 -7.59
CA LEU A 100 0.78 5.03 -6.20
C LEU A 100 1.27 6.48 -6.09
N ARG A 101 2.00 7.00 -7.09
CA ARG A 101 2.40 8.42 -7.15
C ARG A 101 1.19 9.36 -7.22
N SER A 102 0.01 8.86 -7.62
CA SER A 102 -1.22 9.65 -7.65
C SER A 102 -1.68 10.07 -6.26
N ILE A 103 -1.34 9.32 -5.21
CA ILE A 103 -1.75 9.60 -3.83
C ILE A 103 -1.08 10.87 -3.30
N PRO A 104 0.27 11.02 -3.29
CA PRO A 104 0.90 12.29 -2.93
C PRO A 104 0.36 13.46 -3.76
N LEU A 105 0.14 13.27 -5.07
CA LEU A 105 -0.43 14.30 -5.93
C LEU A 105 -1.87 14.67 -5.54
N ASP A 106 -2.69 13.70 -5.10
CA ASP A 106 -4.02 13.97 -4.58
C ASP A 106 -3.99 14.79 -3.28
N TYR A 107 -3.02 14.56 -2.40
CA TYR A 107 -2.80 15.42 -1.23
C TYR A 107 -2.54 16.85 -1.65
N LEU A 108 -1.62 17.08 -2.58
CA LEU A 108 -1.35 18.43 -3.09
C LEU A 108 -2.57 19.06 -3.76
N ARG A 109 -3.23 18.33 -4.66
CA ARG A 109 -4.42 18.83 -5.37
C ARG A 109 -5.50 19.27 -4.40
N ASN A 110 -5.74 18.52 -3.34
CA ASN A 110 -6.87 18.76 -2.45
C ASN A 110 -6.57 19.68 -1.25
N LEU A 111 -5.31 19.77 -0.82
CA LEU A 111 -4.90 20.60 0.34
C LEU A 111 -4.22 21.90 -0.07
N LYS A 112 -3.53 21.92 -1.21
CA LYS A 112 -2.84 23.09 -1.79
C LYS A 112 -3.20 23.26 -3.28
N PRO A 113 -4.49 23.40 -3.62
CA PRO A 113 -4.92 23.52 -5.01
C PRO A 113 -4.32 24.76 -5.68
N SER A 114 -3.96 24.63 -6.95
CA SER A 114 -3.61 25.78 -7.79
C SER A 114 -4.76 26.80 -7.85
N LYS A 115 -4.42 28.09 -7.93
CA LYS A 115 -5.40 29.19 -8.02
C LYS A 115 -6.44 28.90 -9.11
N GLY A 116 -7.72 29.11 -8.80
CA GLY A 116 -8.84 28.96 -9.74
C GLY A 116 -9.40 27.55 -9.93
N LYS A 117 -8.83 26.49 -9.32
CA LYS A 117 -9.37 25.12 -9.48
C LYS A 117 -10.54 24.80 -8.55
N HIS A 118 -10.29 24.82 -7.24
CA HIS A 118 -11.27 24.54 -6.19
C HIS A 118 -10.69 24.97 -4.84
N LYS A 119 -11.55 25.20 -3.84
CA LYS A 119 -11.10 25.51 -2.48
C LYS A 119 -10.43 24.27 -1.84
N PRO A 120 -9.35 24.45 -1.06
CA PRO A 120 -8.78 23.36 -0.29
C PRO A 120 -9.81 22.80 0.69
N PHE A 121 -9.63 21.56 1.13
CA PHE A 121 -10.46 21.03 2.22
C PHE A 121 -10.26 21.85 3.50
N ALA A 122 -11.35 22.37 4.04
CA ALA A 122 -11.35 23.11 5.30
C ALA A 122 -11.27 22.17 6.51
N HIS A 123 -12.08 21.11 6.52
CA HIS A 123 -12.06 20.11 7.59
C HIS A 123 -11.01 19.03 7.31
N LYS A 124 -10.05 18.87 8.22
CA LYS A 124 -8.89 17.98 8.09
C LYS A 124 -8.68 17.14 9.36
N PRO A 125 -9.59 16.19 9.65
CA PRO A 125 -9.55 15.48 10.93
C PRO A 125 -8.30 14.61 11.06
N MET A 126 -7.84 13.95 9.97
CA MET A 126 -6.51 13.35 9.78
C MET A 126 -5.97 12.57 10.99
N LYS A 127 -6.87 11.96 11.77
CA LYS A 127 -6.56 11.33 13.07
C LYS A 127 -5.62 10.13 12.95
N TYR A 128 -5.62 9.49 11.79
CA TYR A 128 -4.83 8.29 11.52
C TYR A 128 -3.99 8.46 10.26
N PRO A 129 -2.82 7.80 10.18
CA PRO A 129 -1.94 7.91 9.04
C PRO A 129 -2.44 7.08 7.84
N VAL A 130 -2.11 7.57 6.65
CA VAL A 130 -2.05 6.79 5.41
C VAL A 130 -0.58 6.42 5.19
N ILE A 131 -0.29 5.12 5.07
CA ILE A 131 1.04 4.59 4.85
C ILE A 131 1.05 3.91 3.49
N ILE A 132 1.83 4.44 2.55
CA ILE A 132 2.12 3.76 1.29
C ILE A 132 3.32 2.84 1.54
N LEU A 133 3.16 1.56 1.23
CA LEU A 133 4.19 0.54 1.32
C LEU A 133 4.68 0.21 -0.09
N LEU A 134 5.98 0.41 -0.32
CA LEU A 134 6.63 0.17 -1.60
C LEU A 134 7.66 -0.95 -1.49
N ASP A 135 7.77 -1.76 -2.53
CA ASP A 135 8.96 -2.57 -2.72
C ASP A 135 10.16 -1.64 -2.97
N ASN A 136 11.33 -2.06 -2.50
CA ASN A 136 12.57 -1.32 -2.63
C ASN A 136 13.32 -1.84 -3.86
N ASP A 137 12.68 -1.71 -5.02
CA ASP A 137 13.15 -2.20 -6.31
C ASP A 137 13.06 -1.10 -7.38
N GLY A 138 13.12 -1.46 -8.66
CA GLY A 138 12.96 -0.51 -9.77
C GLY A 138 11.68 0.34 -9.72
N GLY A 139 10.59 -0.18 -9.15
CA GLY A 139 9.29 0.50 -9.05
C GLY A 139 9.30 1.71 -8.11
N LEU A 140 10.24 1.77 -7.15
CA LEU A 140 10.40 2.88 -6.22
C LEU A 140 10.64 4.23 -6.93
N GLY A 141 11.30 4.21 -8.10
CA GLY A 141 11.81 5.40 -8.78
C GLY A 141 10.74 6.44 -9.14
N ASP A 142 9.57 6.00 -9.61
CA ASP A 142 8.49 6.89 -10.04
C ASP A 142 7.87 7.66 -8.86
N VAL A 143 7.63 6.95 -7.75
CA VAL A 143 7.09 7.55 -6.53
C VAL A 143 8.13 8.45 -5.88
N ALA A 144 9.37 7.98 -5.76
CA ALA A 144 10.48 8.75 -5.18
C ALA A 144 10.73 10.06 -5.95
N SER A 145 10.75 10.01 -7.29
CA SER A 145 10.93 11.21 -8.13
C SER A 145 9.77 12.20 -7.95
N THR A 146 8.53 11.69 -7.92
CA THR A 146 7.34 12.52 -7.67
C THR A 146 7.41 13.19 -6.31
N VAL A 147 7.78 12.42 -5.27
CA VAL A 147 7.92 12.92 -3.90
C VAL A 147 9.02 13.97 -3.82
N LYS A 148 10.17 13.74 -4.45
CA LYS A 148 11.29 14.69 -4.45
C LYS A 148 10.91 16.01 -5.11
N ALA A 149 10.31 15.95 -6.30
CA ALA A 149 9.95 17.14 -7.07
C ALA A 149 8.89 18.01 -6.38
N ASN A 150 7.97 17.38 -5.64
CA ASN A 150 6.78 18.06 -5.11
C ASN A 150 6.86 18.37 -3.60
N PHE A 151 7.69 17.64 -2.85
CA PHE A 151 7.78 17.72 -1.39
C PHE A 151 9.22 17.88 -0.88
N GLY A 152 10.23 17.81 -1.75
CA GLY A 152 11.64 17.98 -1.39
C GLY A 152 12.28 16.78 -0.67
N ILE A 153 11.51 15.74 -0.37
CA ILE A 153 11.94 14.54 0.36
C ILE A 153 12.61 13.56 -0.61
N SER A 154 13.83 13.12 -0.27
CA SER A 154 14.55 12.10 -1.03
C SER A 154 14.28 10.71 -0.45
N ILE A 155 13.92 9.76 -1.31
CA ILE A 155 13.75 8.34 -0.95
C ILE A 155 14.71 7.56 -1.83
N ASN A 156 15.63 6.81 -1.22
CA ASN A 156 16.70 6.10 -1.91
C ASN A 156 16.59 4.60 -1.66
N LYS A 157 17.20 3.78 -2.52
CA LYS A 157 17.19 2.33 -2.29
C LYS A 157 17.97 1.92 -1.04
N THR A 158 19.06 2.62 -0.77
CA THR A 158 20.02 2.34 0.31
C THR A 158 19.68 3.05 1.62
N SER A 159 18.69 3.94 1.65
CA SER A 159 18.34 4.63 2.88
C SER A 159 17.69 3.67 3.87
N THR A 160 18.05 3.81 5.15
CA THR A 160 17.62 2.92 6.24
C THR A 160 16.52 3.55 7.10
N ASP A 161 16.03 4.73 6.72
CA ASP A 161 14.99 5.46 7.46
C ASP A 161 13.78 4.57 7.74
N ASP A 162 13.22 4.69 8.93
CA ASP A 162 12.07 3.89 9.32
C ASP A 162 10.83 4.23 8.46
N PHE A 163 10.66 5.49 8.11
CA PHE A 163 9.57 5.99 7.28
C PHE A 163 9.90 7.39 6.73
N TYR A 164 9.14 7.82 5.73
CA TYR A 164 9.15 9.18 5.21
C TYR A 164 7.80 9.84 5.45
N ASN A 165 7.73 10.86 6.30
CA ASN A 165 6.50 11.65 6.42
C ASN A 165 6.44 12.67 5.30
N ILE A 166 5.53 12.46 4.34
CA ILE A 166 5.47 13.25 3.11
C ILE A 166 4.77 14.59 3.31
N MET A 167 3.58 14.54 3.92
CA MET A 167 2.74 15.70 4.21
C MET A 167 1.61 15.28 5.14
N GLU A 168 1.28 16.09 6.16
CA GLU A 168 0.19 15.83 7.10
C GLU A 168 0.25 14.38 7.66
N ASN A 169 -0.80 13.58 7.41
CA ASN A 169 -0.94 12.18 7.80
C ASN A 169 -0.46 11.18 6.73
N LEU A 170 0.19 11.62 5.64
CA LEU A 170 0.74 10.74 4.61
C LEU A 170 2.19 10.32 4.93
N TYR A 171 2.43 9.02 4.85
CA TYR A 171 3.72 8.38 5.07
C TYR A 171 4.05 7.42 3.95
N ILE A 172 5.35 7.21 3.72
CA ILE A 172 5.88 6.14 2.87
C ILE A 172 6.80 5.27 3.71
N VAL A 173 6.65 3.95 3.57
CA VAL A 173 7.54 2.92 4.08
C VAL A 173 7.98 2.07 2.90
N LYS A 174 9.24 1.62 2.91
CA LYS A 174 9.75 0.66 1.92
C LYS A 174 10.18 -0.64 2.58
N THR A 175 10.21 -1.72 1.81
CA THR A 175 10.81 -2.98 2.27
C THR A 175 12.26 -2.75 2.73
N PRO A 176 12.74 -3.50 3.75
CA PRO A 176 14.10 -3.37 4.25
C PRO A 176 15.13 -3.58 3.15
N GLU A 177 16.07 -2.67 3.06
CA GLU A 177 17.19 -2.70 2.13
C GLU A 177 18.10 -3.91 2.34
N ASN A 178 18.71 -4.36 1.24
CA ASN A 178 19.77 -5.35 1.24
C ASN A 178 20.97 -4.81 0.44
N GLY A 179 21.62 -3.80 1.00
CA GLY A 179 22.61 -3.00 0.28
C GLY A 179 21.97 -2.22 -0.87
N SER A 180 22.52 -2.35 -2.08
CA SER A 180 21.97 -1.76 -3.31
C SER A 180 21.02 -2.69 -4.07
N ASN A 181 20.80 -3.92 -3.56
CA ASN A 181 19.97 -4.90 -4.24
C ASN A 181 18.49 -4.56 -4.08
N ASP A 182 17.72 -4.96 -5.09
CA ASP A 182 16.28 -4.88 -5.05
C ASP A 182 15.73 -5.82 -3.99
N THR A 183 14.76 -5.35 -3.22
CA THR A 183 14.04 -6.16 -2.23
C THR A 183 12.53 -5.96 -2.36
N CYS A 184 11.78 -7.05 -2.38
CA CYS A 184 10.31 -7.04 -2.35
C CYS A 184 9.77 -7.71 -1.09
N ILE A 185 8.47 -7.54 -0.83
CA ILE A 185 7.84 -8.12 0.36
C ILE A 185 7.93 -9.66 0.40
N GLU A 186 8.01 -10.32 -0.76
CA GLU A 186 8.15 -11.78 -0.81
C GLU A 186 9.53 -12.27 -0.36
N ASP A 187 10.56 -11.41 -0.37
CA ASP A 187 11.90 -11.74 0.15
C ASP A 187 11.91 -11.92 1.69
N LEU A 188 10.86 -11.46 2.38
CA LEU A 188 10.74 -11.56 3.83
C LEU A 188 10.27 -12.94 4.30
N PHE A 189 9.86 -13.82 3.37
CA PHE A 189 9.53 -15.20 3.69
C PHE A 189 10.78 -16.08 3.76
N PRO A 190 10.80 -17.10 4.64
CA PRO A 190 11.86 -18.11 4.62
C PRO A 190 11.96 -18.79 3.24
N ASN A 191 13.19 -19.07 2.80
CA ASN A 191 13.46 -19.69 1.49
C ASN A 191 12.65 -20.97 1.22
N LYS A 192 12.39 -21.76 2.26
CA LYS A 192 11.53 -22.97 2.18
C LYS A 192 10.14 -22.65 1.63
N TRP A 193 9.54 -21.54 2.08
CA TRP A 193 8.20 -21.15 1.67
C TRP A 193 8.20 -20.44 0.32
N ARG A 194 9.21 -19.59 0.05
CA ARG A 194 9.39 -18.95 -1.25
C ARG A 194 9.55 -19.97 -2.40
N ASN A 195 10.29 -21.05 -2.14
CA ASN A 195 10.54 -22.13 -3.10
C ASN A 195 9.52 -23.28 -2.99
N TYR A 196 8.44 -23.10 -2.23
CA TYR A 196 7.44 -24.15 -2.04
C TYR A 196 6.72 -24.44 -3.35
N LYS A 197 6.64 -25.74 -3.70
CA LYS A 197 6.04 -26.18 -4.96
C LYS A 197 4.59 -26.61 -4.78
N VAL A 198 3.71 -26.11 -5.66
CA VAL A 198 2.32 -26.55 -5.79
C VAL A 198 2.17 -27.18 -7.17
N ASN A 199 1.91 -28.48 -7.23
CA ASN A 199 1.84 -29.25 -8.49
C ASN A 199 3.07 -29.02 -9.40
N GLY A 200 4.26 -29.01 -8.81
CA GLY A 200 5.52 -28.78 -9.51
C GLY A 200 5.85 -27.32 -9.82
N LYS A 201 4.91 -26.38 -9.63
CA LYS A 201 5.08 -24.94 -9.89
C LYS A 201 5.55 -24.19 -8.64
N GLN A 202 6.35 -23.14 -8.81
CA GLN A 202 6.83 -22.31 -7.71
C GLN A 202 6.56 -20.82 -7.98
N LEU A 203 6.67 -19.98 -6.94
CA LEU A 203 6.49 -18.54 -7.10
C LEU A 203 7.46 -17.99 -8.15
N ASN A 204 6.93 -17.27 -9.13
CA ASN A 204 7.71 -16.42 -10.01
C ASN A 204 7.28 -14.96 -9.78
N THR A 205 8.23 -14.12 -9.40
CA THR A 205 8.02 -12.68 -9.15
C THR A 205 8.26 -11.82 -10.40
N ALA A 206 8.67 -12.41 -11.52
CA ALA A 206 8.87 -11.71 -12.78
C ALA A 206 7.54 -11.26 -13.40
N SER A 207 7.62 -10.24 -14.25
CA SER A 207 6.47 -9.66 -14.95
C SER A 207 5.82 -10.60 -15.97
N LYS A 208 6.55 -11.61 -16.44
CA LYS A 208 6.04 -12.67 -17.32
C LYS A 208 6.14 -14.01 -16.60
N ILE A 209 4.99 -14.67 -16.44
CA ILE A 209 4.90 -16.02 -15.91
C ILE A 209 4.70 -17.02 -17.04
N ASP A 210 5.34 -18.18 -16.94
CA ASP A 210 5.02 -19.39 -17.70
C ASP A 210 3.95 -20.16 -16.92
N PRO A 211 2.67 -20.17 -17.37
CA PRO A 211 1.60 -20.82 -16.63
C PRO A 211 1.82 -22.32 -16.41
N SER A 212 2.73 -22.97 -17.14
CA SER A 212 3.07 -24.39 -16.96
C SER A 212 4.06 -24.62 -15.81
N LYS A 213 4.90 -23.63 -15.47
CA LYS A 213 5.98 -23.74 -14.48
C LYS A 213 5.82 -22.82 -13.26
N ASP A 214 5.05 -21.76 -13.42
CA ASP A 214 5.01 -20.66 -12.46
C ASP A 214 3.68 -20.59 -11.72
N LEU A 215 3.80 -20.29 -10.44
CA LEU A 215 2.69 -19.96 -9.55
C LEU A 215 2.54 -18.44 -9.54
N SER A 216 1.32 -17.95 -9.79
CA SER A 216 1.04 -16.51 -9.70
C SER A 216 1.18 -16.02 -8.26
N LYS A 217 1.43 -14.72 -8.07
CA LYS A 217 1.49 -14.10 -6.72
C LYS A 217 0.20 -14.35 -5.93
N GLU A 218 -0.97 -14.31 -6.56
CA GLU A 218 -2.25 -14.58 -5.89
C GLU A 218 -2.38 -16.03 -5.43
N ALA A 219 -1.95 -16.97 -6.28
CA ALA A 219 -1.97 -18.38 -5.94
C ALA A 219 -0.96 -18.69 -4.82
N PHE A 220 0.20 -18.04 -4.84
CA PHE A 220 1.16 -18.11 -3.73
C PHE A 220 0.58 -17.57 -2.42
N ALA A 221 -0.02 -16.38 -2.43
CA ALA A 221 -0.61 -15.79 -1.25
C ALA A 221 -1.74 -16.63 -0.63
N LYS A 222 -2.63 -17.17 -1.45
CA LYS A 222 -3.79 -17.94 -0.97
C LYS A 222 -3.44 -19.40 -0.66
N SER A 223 -2.77 -20.08 -1.58
CA SER A 223 -2.60 -21.54 -1.53
C SER A 223 -1.32 -21.97 -0.82
N VAL A 224 -0.34 -21.08 -0.65
CA VAL A 224 0.90 -21.38 0.08
C VAL A 224 0.92 -20.63 1.40
N ILE A 225 0.92 -19.30 1.37
CA ILE A 225 1.12 -18.50 2.58
C ILE A 225 -0.05 -18.65 3.54
N LYS A 226 -1.27 -18.30 3.11
CA LYS A 226 -2.44 -18.35 3.99
C LYS A 226 -2.76 -19.78 4.48
N ALA A 227 -2.56 -20.79 3.63
CA ALA A 227 -2.82 -22.19 3.96
C ALA A 227 -1.82 -22.78 4.98
N ASN A 228 -0.65 -22.15 5.17
CA ASN A 228 0.40 -22.62 6.06
C ASN A 228 0.83 -21.55 7.08
N ALA A 229 0.01 -20.53 7.32
CA ALA A 229 0.34 -19.38 8.15
C ALA A 229 0.72 -19.77 9.60
N ASP A 230 0.19 -20.88 10.10
CA ASP A 230 0.51 -21.47 11.41
C ASP A 230 1.93 -22.09 11.48
N LYS A 231 2.51 -22.42 10.32
CA LYS A 231 3.83 -23.10 10.20
C LYS A 231 4.94 -22.18 9.70
N ILE A 232 4.59 -20.99 9.22
CA ILE A 232 5.55 -20.03 8.67
C ILE A 232 6.14 -19.21 9.83
N ASP A 233 7.47 -19.13 9.91
CA ASP A 233 8.11 -18.11 10.72
C ASP A 233 8.07 -16.77 9.99
N PHE A 234 7.31 -15.83 10.56
CA PHE A 234 7.17 -14.46 10.04
C PHE A 234 8.20 -13.48 10.64
N SER A 235 9.23 -13.93 11.35
CA SER A 235 10.27 -13.06 11.93
C SER A 235 10.96 -12.15 10.90
N GLY A 236 11.10 -12.60 9.65
CA GLY A 236 11.61 -11.79 8.55
C GLY A 236 10.78 -10.53 8.26
N PHE A 237 9.51 -10.47 8.68
CA PHE A 237 8.66 -9.29 8.54
C PHE A 237 8.89 -8.24 9.64
N ASP A 238 9.59 -8.58 10.72
CA ASP A 238 9.75 -7.69 11.88
C ASP A 238 10.30 -6.30 11.51
N PRO A 239 11.36 -6.17 10.68
CA PRO A 239 11.87 -4.85 10.32
C PRO A 239 10.82 -4.00 9.56
N LEU A 240 10.04 -4.60 8.66
CA LEU A 240 8.99 -3.90 7.92
C LEU A 240 7.81 -3.50 8.83
N LEU A 241 7.39 -4.40 9.71
CA LEU A 241 6.31 -4.11 10.68
C LEU A 241 6.73 -3.06 11.71
N GLU A 242 7.99 -3.04 12.12
CA GLU A 242 8.58 -2.01 12.98
C GLU A 242 8.52 -0.63 12.31
N ARG A 243 8.86 -0.54 11.01
CA ARG A 243 8.72 0.70 10.22
C ARG A 243 7.29 1.23 10.19
N ILE A 244 6.32 0.36 9.93
CA ILE A 244 4.88 0.70 9.94
C ILE A 244 4.46 1.16 11.34
N TYR A 245 4.85 0.43 12.38
CA TYR A 245 4.56 0.76 13.77
C TYR A 245 5.10 2.15 14.13
N LYS A 246 6.37 2.44 13.80
CA LYS A 246 6.99 3.74 14.07
C LYS A 246 6.31 4.89 13.32
N ALA A 247 5.87 4.69 12.08
CA ALA A 247 5.09 5.69 11.35
C ALA A 247 3.76 6.01 12.06
N ILE A 248 3.09 4.98 12.62
CA ILE A 248 1.86 5.16 13.41
C ILE A 248 2.14 5.92 14.71
N GLN A 249 3.20 5.56 15.43
CA GLN A 249 3.60 6.25 16.67
C GLN A 249 3.97 7.71 16.41
N HIS A 250 4.77 7.96 15.37
CA HIS A 250 5.13 9.32 14.96
C HIS A 250 3.90 10.16 14.61
N HIS A 251 2.90 9.58 13.94
CA HIS A 251 1.64 10.28 13.67
C HIS A 251 0.84 10.58 14.94
N ALA A 252 0.74 9.61 15.84
CA ALA A 252 -0.01 9.77 17.10
C ALA A 252 0.62 10.79 18.06
N ALA A 253 1.93 11.02 17.96
CA ALA A 253 2.67 12.00 18.74
C ALA A 253 2.58 13.44 18.20
N LYS A 254 2.02 13.64 17.00
CA LYS A 254 1.82 14.98 16.45
C LYS A 254 0.73 15.73 17.24
N PRO A 255 0.92 17.03 17.50
CA PRO A 255 -0.05 17.88 18.17
C PRO A 255 -1.33 18.07 17.35
#